data_AF-A0A520II32-F1
#
_entry.id   AF-A0A520II32-F1
#
_cell.length_a   1.000
_cell.length_b   1.000
_cell.length_c   1.000
_cell.angle_alpha   90.00
_cell.angle_beta   90.00
_cell.angle_gamma   90.00
#
_symmetry.space_group_name_H-M   'P 1'
#
loop_
_entity.id
_entity.type
_entity.pdbx_description
1 polymer ?
#
loop_
_entity_poly.entity_id
_entity_poly.type
_entity_poly.pdbx_seq_one_letter_code
_entity_poly.pdbx_strand_id
1 'polypeptide(L)' 'MDERPVLFFDSGVGGLSVLAAARALLPRMPAVYVADSAGFPYG' A
#
# COMPACT_ATOMS: atom_id res chain seq x y z
N MET A 1 1.95 7.29 -20.45
CA MET A 1 2.36 6.69 -19.16
C MET A 1 1.07 6.51 -18.37
N ASP A 2 0.84 5.35 -17.76
CA ASP A 2 -0.36 5.16 -16.94
C ASP A 2 -0.19 5.96 -15.65
N GLU A 3 -1.09 6.93 -15.43
CA GLU A 3 -1.05 7.84 -14.27
C GLU A 3 -1.96 7.37 -13.13
N ARG A 4 -2.69 6.27 -13.33
CA ARG A 4 -3.57 5.74 -12.29
C ARG A 4 -2.75 5.21 -11.11
N PRO A 5 -3.16 5.48 -9.86
CA PRO A 5 -2.43 5.03 -8.70
C PRO A 5 -2.56 3.52 -8.50
N VAL A 6 -1.49 2.92 -7.97
CA VAL A 6 -1.51 1.54 -7.46
C VAL A 6 -2.08 1.55 -6.04
N LEU A 7 -3.11 0.74 -5.82
CA LEU A 7 -3.69 0.54 -4.50
C LEU A 7 -2.92 -0.56 -3.75
N PHE A 8 -2.44 -0.22 -2.57
CA PHE A 8 -1.98 -1.16 -1.56
C PHE A 8 -3.07 -1.28 -0.50
N PHE A 9 -3.55 -2.49 -0.27
CA PHE A 9 -4.58 -2.78 0.72
C PHE A 9 -4.06 -3.80 1.72
N ASP A 10 -4.28 -3.53 3.01
CA ASP A 10 -3.88 -4.40 4.11
C ASP A 10 -4.92 -4.31 5.24
N SER A 11 -4.93 -5.29 6.13
CA SER A 11 -5.72 -5.26 7.36
C SER A 11 -5.33 -4.12 8.30
N GLY A 12 -4.07 -3.69 8.28
CA GLY A 12 -3.58 -2.68 9.24
C GLY A 12 -2.39 -1.89 8.70
N VAL A 13 -1.47 -1.55 9.60
CA VAL A 13 -0.26 -0.77 9.26
C VAL A 13 0.94 -1.65 8.87
N GLY A 14 0.83 -2.97 9.01
CA GLY A 14 1.92 -3.91 8.72
C GLY A 14 2.37 -3.89 7.26
N GLY A 15 1.42 -3.69 6.34
CA GLY A 15 1.63 -3.56 4.90
C GLY A 15 2.44 -2.33 4.48
N LEU A 16 2.68 -1.35 5.37
CA LEU A 16 3.56 -0.21 5.07
C LEU A 16 4.99 -0.64 4.77
N SER A 17 5.45 -1.77 5.33
CA SER A 17 6.76 -2.35 5.02
C SER A 17 6.88 -2.76 3.54
N VAL A 18 5.79 -3.27 2.96
CA VAL A 18 5.71 -3.65 1.55
C VAL A 18 5.65 -2.40 0.66
N LEU A 19 4.85 -1.40 1.04
CA LEU A 19 4.81 -0.11 0.32
C LEU A 19 6.18 0.58 0.29
N ALA A 20 6.93 0.54 1.41
CA ALA A 20 8.26 1.11 1.48
C ALA A 20 9.23 0.46 0.47
N ALA A 21 9.22 -0.87 0.38
CA ALA A 21 10.03 -1.60 -0.60
C ALA A 21 9.61 -1.27 -2.05
N ALA A 22 8.30 -1.20 -2.32
CA ALA A 22 7.80 -0.82 -3.64
C ALA A 22 8.22 0.59 -4.05
N ARG A 23 8.17 1.57 -3.13
CA ARG A 23 8.62 2.95 -3.37
C ARG A 23 10.12 3.05 -3.63
N ALA A 24 10.94 2.18 -3.01
CA ALA A 24 12.38 2.16 -3.28
C ALA A 24 12.68 1.75 -4.72
N LEU A 25 11.92 0.80 -5.28
CA LEU A 25 12.08 0.32 -6.66
C LEU A 25 11.41 1.24 -7.70
N LEU A 26 10.26 1.81 -7.35
CA LEU A 26 9.42 2.62 -8.24
C LEU A 26 9.09 3.98 -7.59
N PRO A 27 10.08 4.87 -7.45
CA PRO A 27 9.91 6.11 -6.68
C PRO A 27 8.89 7.10 -7.27
N ARG A 28 8.55 6.94 -8.56
CA ARG A 28 7.56 7.79 -9.27
C ARG A 28 6.20 7.15 -9.43
N MET A 29 5.99 5.92 -8.94
CA MET A 29 4.69 5.25 -9.02
C MET A 29 3.70 5.95 -8.09
N PRO A 30 2.58 6.50 -8.61
CA PRO A 30 1.52 7.01 -7.75
C PRO A 30 0.94 5.84 -6.95
N ALA A 31 0.82 6.01 -5.63
CA ALA A 31 0.38 4.94 -4.72
C ALA A 31 -0.64 5.47 -3.73
N VAL A 32 -1.66 4.67 -3.47
CA VAL A 32 -2.64 4.86 -2.39
C VAL A 32 -2.54 3.66 -1.47
N TYR A 33 -2.47 3.90 -0.16
CA TYR A 33 -2.50 2.84 0.84
C TYR A 33 -3.81 2.92 1.62
N VAL A 34 -4.47 1.78 1.78
CA VAL A 34 -5.71 1.65 2.55
C VAL A 34 -5.52 0.55 3.59
N ALA A 35 -5.73 0.90 4.86
CA ALA A 35 -5.80 -0.05 5.95
C ALA A 35 -7.27 -0.34 6.28
N ASP A 36 -7.67 -1.61 6.28
CA ASP A 36 -8.99 -2.03 6.78
C ASP A 36 -9.00 -2.15 8.30
N SER A 37 -9.05 -0.99 8.96
CA SER A 37 -9.11 -0.94 10.42
C SER A 37 -10.38 -1.57 11.01
N ALA A 38 -11.46 -1.70 10.23
CA ALA A 38 -12.70 -2.32 10.70
C ALA A 38 -12.60 -3.85 10.72
N GLY A 39 -11.85 -4.43 9.77
CA GLY A 39 -11.54 -5.85 9.72
C GLY A 39 -10.28 -6.27 10.48
N PHE A 40 -9.57 -5.35 11.14
CA PHE A 40 -8.30 -5.66 11.82
C PHE A 40 -8.48 -6.42 13.15
N PRO A 41 -7.67 -7.46 13.45
CA PRO A 41 -6.74 -8.15 12.56
C PRO A 41 -7.46 -9.22 11.72
N TYR A 42 -6.93 -9.53 10.53
CA TYR A 42 -7.40 -10.67 9.72
C TYR A 42 -6.96 -12.03 10.26
N GLY A 43 -5.90 -12.04 11.09
CA GLY A 43 -5.33 -13.22 11.72
C GLY A 43 -5.87 -13.48 13.11
#